data_AF-A0A653CHI2-F1
#
_entry.id   AF-A0A653CHI2-F1
#
_cell.length_a   1.000
_cell.length_b   1.000
_cell.length_c   1.000
_cell.angle_alpha   90.00
_cell.angle_beta   90.00
_cell.angle_gamma   90.00
#
_symmetry.space_group_name_H-M   'P 1'
#
loop_
_entity.id
_entity.type
_entity.pdbx_description
1 polymer ?
#
loop_
_entity_poly.entity_id
_entity_poly.type
_entity_poly.pdbx_seq_one_letter_code
_entity_poly.pdbx_strand_id
1 'polypeptide(L)' 'KKCCVPVCIESRGQRNRLPKPIEELFDLWLERIKPHNYEQLSREQIYNRFYVCDQHFTPNCFLPGSRKGLM' A
#
# COMPACT_ATOMS: atom_id res chain seq x y z
N LYS A 1 2.30 -13.30 0.42
CA LYS A 1 2.84 -11.94 0.68
C LYS A 1 2.12 -11.41 1.93
N LYS A 2 2.73 -10.51 2.74
CA LYS A 2 2.14 -9.88 3.96
C LYS A 2 1.94 -8.38 3.74
N CYS A 3 0.98 -7.77 4.45
CA CYS A 3 0.77 -6.32 4.41
C CYS A 3 2.07 -5.60 4.77
N CYS A 4 2.36 -4.50 4.09
CA CYS A 4 3.59 -3.75 4.29
C CYS A 4 3.52 -2.76 5.47
N VAL A 5 2.34 -2.61 6.09
CA VAL A 5 2.16 -1.80 7.30
C VAL A 5 2.80 -2.52 8.49
N PRO A 6 3.70 -1.86 9.25
CA PRO A 6 4.30 -2.43 10.44
C PRO A 6 3.24 -2.95 11.42
N VAL A 7 3.49 -4.11 12.02
CA VAL A 7 2.60 -4.74 13.02
C VAL A 7 1.25 -5.21 12.45
N CYS A 8 1.01 -5.09 11.13
CA CYS A 8 -0.19 -5.66 10.52
C CYS A 8 -0.14 -7.20 10.54
N ILE A 9 -1.11 -7.81 11.22
CA ILE A 9 -1.30 -9.27 11.30
C ILE A 9 -2.26 -9.81 10.22
N GLU A 10 -2.87 -8.92 9.44
CA GLU A 10 -3.86 -9.29 8.42
C GLU A 10 -3.20 -10.01 7.23
N SER A 11 -3.77 -11.14 6.84
CA SER A 11 -3.23 -12.03 5.79
C SER A 11 -4.25 -12.43 4.72
N ARG A 12 -5.54 -12.24 5.00
CA ARG A 12 -6.70 -12.68 4.21
C ARG A 12 -7.53 -11.53 3.62
N GLY A 13 -7.30 -10.27 4.01
CA GLY A 13 -7.99 -9.09 3.47
C GLY A 13 -7.68 -8.74 2.01
N GLN A 14 -8.47 -7.83 1.43
CA GLN A 14 -8.24 -7.31 0.07
C GLN A 14 -6.91 -6.57 0.01
N ARG A 15 -6.13 -6.83 -1.04
CA ARG A 15 -4.76 -6.32 -1.19
C ARG A 15 -4.74 -5.17 -2.19
N ASN A 16 -4.42 -3.98 -1.71
CA ASN A 16 -4.24 -2.79 -2.53
C ASN A 16 -2.75 -2.56 -2.80
N ARG A 17 -2.41 -2.32 -4.06
CA ARG A 17 -1.04 -1.92 -4.42
C ARG A 17 -0.78 -0.51 -3.90
N LEU A 18 0.49 -0.19 -3.72
CA LEU A 18 0.91 1.20 -3.51
C LEU A 18 0.56 2.04 -4.76
N PRO A 19 0.49 3.37 -4.62
CA PRO A 19 0.45 4.31 -5.74
C PRO A 19 1.55 4.02 -6.77
N LYS A 20 1.42 4.50 -8.02
CA LYS A 20 2.50 4.26 -8.98
C LYS A 20 3.77 4.99 -8.53
N PRO A 21 4.98 4.45 -8.78
CA PRO A 21 6.26 5.08 -8.44
C PRO A 21 6.50 6.52 -8.94
N ILE A 22 5.71 6.97 -9.92
CA ILE A 22 5.77 8.31 -10.51
C ILE A 22 4.86 9.32 -9.80
N GLU A 23 3.98 8.84 -8.93
CA GLU A 23 3.01 9.67 -8.22
C GLU A 23 3.64 10.19 -6.91
N GLU A 24 3.46 11.48 -6.60
CA GLU A 24 3.92 12.09 -5.33
C GLU A 24 3.34 11.37 -4.10
N LEU A 25 2.13 10.79 -4.26
CA LEU A 25 1.47 9.98 -3.25
C LEU A 25 2.30 8.76 -2.85
N PHE A 26 3.15 8.24 -3.74
CA PHE A 26 4.02 7.11 -3.44
C PHE A 26 5.04 7.46 -2.34
N ASP A 27 5.66 8.63 -2.43
CA ASP A 27 6.64 9.09 -1.44
C ASP A 27 5.94 9.35 -0.09
N LEU A 28 4.75 9.96 -0.09
CA LEU A 28 3.94 10.13 1.13
C LEU A 28 3.57 8.80 1.80
N TRP A 29 3.29 7.76 1.01
CA TRP A 29 3.01 6.43 1.53
C TRP A 29 4.25 5.79 2.12
N LEU A 30 5.41 5.93 1.49
CA LEU A 30 6.67 5.43 2.02
C LEU A 30 7.02 6.10 3.35
N GLU A 31 6.87 7.42 3.45
CA GLU A 31 7.13 8.17 4.68
C GLU A 31 6.21 7.78 5.83
N ARG A 32 4.93 7.50 5.54
CA ARG A 32 3.93 7.15 6.56
C ARG A 32 3.98 5.68 6.96
N ILE A 33 4.08 4.78 6.00
CA ILE A 33 4.01 3.33 6.23
C ILE A 33 5.36 2.80 6.71
N LYS A 34 6.46 3.30 6.14
CA LYS A 34 7.82 2.80 6.36
C LYS A 34 7.91 1.27 6.29
N PRO A 35 7.63 0.66 5.13
CA PRO A 35 7.66 -0.80 4.97
C PRO A 35 9.01 -1.39 5.37
N HIS A 36 9.06 -2.59 5.94
CA HIS A 36 10.34 -3.18 6.32
C HIS A 36 11.27 -3.35 5.10
N ASN A 37 12.53 -2.90 5.23
CA ASN A 37 13.58 -2.90 4.19
C ASN A 37 13.25 -2.09 2.92
N TYR A 38 12.36 -1.10 2.99
CA TYR A 38 12.05 -0.24 1.83
C TYR A 38 13.24 0.58 1.34
N GLU A 39 14.13 1.00 2.24
CA GLU A 39 15.33 1.81 1.91
C GLU A 39 16.35 1.07 1.03
N GLN A 40 16.31 -0.27 1.03
CA GLN A 40 17.21 -1.11 0.23
C GLN A 40 16.63 -1.46 -1.15
N LEU A 41 15.43 -0.99 -1.47
CA LEU A 41 14.67 -1.37 -2.66
C LEU A 41 14.43 -0.17 -3.56
N SER A 42 14.45 -0.40 -4.88
CA SER A 42 14.01 0.62 -5.83
C SER A 42 12.50 0.84 -5.75
N ARG A 43 12.03 2.01 -6.17
CA ARG A 43 10.59 2.33 -6.18
C ARG A 43 9.74 1.28 -6.93
N GLU A 44 10.28 0.77 -8.04
CA GLU A 44 9.64 -0.29 -8.83
C GLU A 44 9.58 -1.62 -8.09
N GLN A 45 10.64 -1.98 -7.37
CA GLN A 45 10.67 -3.16 -6.53
C GLN A 45 9.67 -3.04 -5.39
N ILE A 46 9.59 -1.87 -4.75
CA ILE A 46 8.63 -1.57 -3.69
C ILE A 46 7.19 -1.76 -4.22
N TYR A 47 6.84 -1.11 -5.34
CA TYR A 47 5.52 -1.19 -5.96
C TYR A 47 5.11 -2.63 -6.36
N ASN A 48 6.07 -3.47 -6.75
CA ASN A 48 5.81 -4.86 -7.13
C ASN A 48 5.81 -5.84 -5.94
N ARG A 49 6.50 -5.50 -4.85
CA ARG A 49 6.69 -6.38 -3.69
C ARG A 49 5.67 -6.13 -2.59
N PHE A 50 5.34 -4.87 -2.31
CA PHE A 50 4.51 -4.46 -1.19
C PHE A 50 3.04 -4.24 -1.58
N TYR A 51 2.18 -4.38 -0.58
CA TYR A 51 0.76 -4.08 -0.68
C TYR A 51 0.23 -3.71 0.71
N VAL A 52 -0.88 -2.99 0.76
CA VAL A 52 -1.58 -2.60 1.99
C VAL A 52 -2.95 -3.30 2.00
N CYS A 53 -3.35 -3.88 3.13
CA CYS A 53 -4.69 -4.45 3.26
C CYS A 53 -5.74 -3.35 3.44
N ASP A 54 -6.95 -3.64 2.98
CA ASP A 54 -8.17 -2.82 3.15
C ASP A 54 -8.42 -2.30 4.58
N GLN A 55 -8.03 -3.04 5.62
CA GLN A 55 -8.12 -2.62 7.04
C GLN A 55 -7.49 -1.25 7.33
N HIS A 56 -6.51 -0.81 6.54
CA HIS A 56 -5.84 0.49 6.74
C HIS A 56 -6.48 1.65 5.96
N PHE A 57 -7.57 1.39 5.24
CA PHE A 57 -8.30 2.38 4.48
C PHE A 57 -9.65 2.63 5.13
N THR A 58 -10.05 3.89 5.19
CA THR A 58 -11.44 4.19 5.54
C THR A 58 -12.36 3.84 4.37
N PRO A 59 -13.63 3.49 4.60
CA PRO A 59 -14.59 3.24 3.54
C PRO A 59 -14.68 4.37 2.49
N ASN A 60 -14.42 5.61 2.92
CA ASN A 60 -14.42 6.80 2.06
C ASN A 60 -13.24 6.86 1.07
N CYS A 61 -12.19 6.07 1.28
CA CYS A 61 -11.09 5.90 0.33
C CYS A 61 -11.44 4.93 -0.81
N PHE A 62 -12.59 4.24 -0.73
CA PHE A 62 -13.05 3.36 -1.79
C PHE A 62 -14.12 4.06 -2.59
N LEU A 63 -13.89 4.23 -3.89
CA LEU A 63 -14.93 4.77 -4.75
C LEU A 63 -16.10 3.78 -4.86
N PRO A 64 -17.34 4.24 -4.65
CA PRO A 64 -18.51 3.41 -4.84
C PRO A 64 -18.57 2.92 -6.30
N GLY A 65 -18.60 1.60 -6.49
CA GLY A 65 -18.63 0.96 -7.81
C GLY A 65 -17.26 0.58 -8.39
N SER A 66 -16.15 0.98 -7.76
CA SER A 66 -14.81 0.51 -8.14
C SER A 66 -14.38 -0.67 -7.27
N ARG A 67 -14.00 -1.81 -7.87
CA ARG A 67 -13.32 -2.91 -7.16
C ARG A 67 -11.88 -2.57 -6.76
N LYS A 68 -11.47 -1.32 -6.89
CA LYS A 68 -10.14 -0.80 -6.54
C LYS A 68 -10.33 0.51 -5.77
N GLY A 69 -9.83 0.56 -4.54
CA GLY A 69 -9.71 1.81 -3.79
C GLY A 69 -8.95 2.81 -4.64
N LEU A 70 -9.53 4.01 -4.79
CA LEU A 70 -8.88 5.08 -5.51
C LEU A 70 -8.09 5.88 -4.47
N MET A 71 -6.80 5.95 -4.79
CA MET A 71 -5.75 6.83 -4.28
C MET A 71 -6.22 8.11 -3.59
#